data_AF-A0A9E3SRQ0-F1
#
_entry.id   AF-A0A9E3SRQ0-F1
#
_cell.length_a   1.000
_cell.length_b   1.000
_cell.length_c   1.000
_cell.angle_alpha   90.00
_cell.angle_beta   90.00
_cell.angle_gamma   90.00
#
_symmetry.space_group_name_H-M   'P 1'
#
loop_
_entity.id
_entity.type
_entity.pdbx_description
1 polymer ?
#
loop_
_entity_poly.entity_id
_entity_poly.type
_entity_poly.pdbx_seq_one_letter_code
_entity_poly.pdbx_strand_id
1 'polypeptide(L)'
;PCGITIPWFAEGGIWGIKVRRAAGEQRYQQVSGGNVRGCLYLADNIKPGMPLFLTEGEFDALIASQVGTGLICPISIGSSANKRINARWYKKLIAAPRILARMDNDAAGEGAASAIEGLSGAVRRVQVPAGKDVNDFYLLAGATAVQDWIKTNLE
;
A
#
# COMPACT_ATOMS: atom_id res chain seq x y z
N PRO A 1 -12.65 -1.31 -20.40
CA PRO A 1 -13.07 -2.43 -19.51
C PRO A 1 -14.13 -1.91 -18.54
N CYS A 2 -15.21 -2.66 -18.28
CA CYS A 2 -16.18 -2.29 -17.25
C CYS A 2 -15.61 -2.60 -15.86
N GLY A 3 -15.76 -1.68 -14.91
CA GLY A 3 -15.20 -1.84 -13.58
C GLY A 3 -14.94 -0.51 -12.86
N ILE A 4 -14.28 -0.61 -11.71
CA ILE A 4 -13.93 0.54 -10.87
C ILE A 4 -12.58 1.08 -11.35
N THR A 5 -12.52 2.36 -11.70
CA THR A 5 -11.28 3.06 -12.02
C THR A 5 -10.55 3.46 -10.74
N ILE A 6 -9.25 3.22 -10.71
CA ILE A 6 -8.36 3.45 -9.57
C ILE A 6 -7.20 4.30 -10.11
N PRO A 7 -7.31 5.64 -10.08
CA PRO A 7 -6.28 6.54 -10.57
C PRO A 7 -5.09 6.61 -9.60
N TRP A 8 -3.88 6.52 -10.14
CA TRP A 8 -2.63 6.62 -9.40
C TRP A 8 -2.08 8.03 -9.53
N PHE A 9 -2.18 8.82 -8.47
CA PHE A 9 -1.65 10.17 -8.40
C PHE A 9 -0.29 10.22 -7.71
N ALA A 10 0.63 10.96 -8.31
CA ALA A 10 1.92 11.30 -7.75
C ALA A 10 2.43 12.61 -8.35
N GLU A 11 3.08 13.43 -7.52
CA GLU A 11 3.65 14.72 -7.88
C GLU A 11 2.59 15.65 -8.53
N GLY A 12 1.33 15.54 -8.09
CA GLY A 12 0.22 16.35 -8.61
C GLY A 12 -0.33 15.92 -9.97
N GLY A 13 0.14 14.80 -10.52
CA GLY A 13 -0.28 14.28 -11.83
C GLY A 13 -0.79 12.84 -11.78
N ILE A 14 -1.51 12.42 -12.83
CA ILE A 14 -1.92 11.02 -13.02
C ILE A 14 -0.77 10.24 -13.65
N TRP A 15 -0.27 9.24 -12.93
CA TRP A 15 0.78 8.33 -13.40
C TRP A 15 0.22 7.10 -14.09
N GLY A 16 -1.01 6.72 -13.76
CA GLY A 16 -1.69 5.61 -14.39
C GLY A 16 -3.10 5.45 -13.88
N ILE A 17 -3.91 4.69 -14.60
CA ILE A 17 -5.24 4.31 -14.16
C ILE A 17 -5.31 2.79 -14.21
N LYS A 18 -5.53 2.17 -13.06
CA LYS A 18 -5.90 0.75 -12.99
C LYS A 18 -7.41 0.63 -13.00
N VAL A 19 -7.91 -0.48 -13.53
CA VAL A 19 -9.33 -0.83 -13.52
C VAL A 19 -9.48 -2.18 -12.82
N ARG A 20 -10.19 -2.19 -11.69
CA ARG A 20 -10.70 -3.44 -11.12
C ARG A 20 -11.88 -3.87 -11.97
N ARG A 21 -11.69 -4.91 -12.78
CA ARG A 21 -12.71 -5.35 -13.74
C ARG A 21 -13.86 -6.06 -13.02
N ALA A 22 -15.08 -5.79 -13.47
CA ALA A 22 -16.29 -6.43 -12.96
C ALA A 22 -16.43 -7.89 -13.44
N ALA A 23 -15.78 -8.25 -14.55
CA ALA A 23 -15.79 -9.59 -15.14
C ALA A 23 -14.45 -9.92 -15.83
N GLY A 24 -14.25 -11.21 -16.12
CA GLY A 24 -13.05 -11.76 -16.75
C GLY A 24 -11.97 -12.26 -15.77
N GLU A 25 -11.06 -13.10 -16.25
CA GLU A 25 -10.07 -13.79 -15.40
C GLU A 25 -9.06 -12.84 -14.77
N GLN A 26 -8.48 -11.94 -15.56
CA GLN A 26 -7.57 -10.92 -15.03
C GLN A 26 -8.39 -9.88 -14.24
N ARG A 27 -8.16 -9.83 -12.93
CA ARG A 27 -8.94 -9.01 -11.99
C ARG A 27 -8.64 -7.52 -12.08
N TYR A 28 -7.40 -7.17 -12.41
CA TYR A 28 -6.92 -5.80 -12.53
C TYR A 28 -6.26 -5.57 -13.89
N GLN A 29 -6.62 -4.47 -14.54
CA GLN A 29 -6.03 -4.07 -15.81
C GLN A 29 -5.52 -2.63 -15.74
N GLN A 30 -4.26 -2.43 -16.13
CA GLN A 30 -3.68 -1.11 -16.29
C GLN A 30 -4.09 -0.53 -17.64
N VAL A 31 -4.52 0.74 -17.67
CA VAL A 31 -4.71 1.49 -18.91
C VAL A 31 -3.35 1.77 -19.55
N SER A 32 -3.23 1.48 -20.85
CA SER A 32 -2.00 1.67 -21.64
C SER A 32 -1.48 3.11 -21.56
N GLY A 33 -0.15 3.25 -21.59
CA GLY A 33 0.53 4.54 -21.46
C GLY A 33 0.79 4.99 -20.01
N GLY A 34 0.20 4.34 -19.00
CA GLY A 34 0.49 4.63 -17.60
C GLY A 34 1.80 3.99 -17.09
N ASN A 35 2.50 4.70 -16.20
CA ASN A 35 3.72 4.27 -15.53
C ASN A 35 3.48 3.95 -14.04
N VAL A 36 2.62 2.96 -13.76
CA VAL A 36 2.37 2.51 -12.37
C VAL A 36 3.60 1.90 -11.70
N ARG A 37 4.52 1.29 -12.46
CA ARG A 37 5.76 0.71 -11.93
C ARG A 37 6.73 1.76 -11.37
N GLY A 38 6.67 2.98 -11.89
CA GLY A 38 7.45 4.11 -11.39
C GLY A 38 6.82 4.82 -10.19
N CYS A 39 5.60 4.46 -9.80
CA CYS A 39 4.78 5.21 -8.85
C CYS A 39 4.45 4.36 -7.61
N LEU A 40 3.98 5.02 -6.54
CA LEU A 40 3.30 4.40 -5.41
C LEU A 40 1.88 4.93 -5.37
N TYR A 41 0.91 4.05 -5.13
CA TYR A 41 -0.47 4.49 -4.96
C TYR A 41 -0.60 5.33 -3.69
N LEU A 42 -1.39 6.42 -3.75
CA LEU A 42 -1.54 7.44 -2.70
C LEU A 42 -0.25 8.20 -2.33
N ALA A 43 0.76 8.23 -3.21
CA ALA A 43 2.05 8.87 -2.91
C ALA A 43 1.97 10.38 -2.59
N ASP A 44 0.98 11.09 -3.13
CA ASP A 44 0.75 12.51 -2.84
C ASP A 44 0.24 12.77 -1.42
N ASN A 45 -0.29 11.75 -0.76
CA ASN A 45 -0.80 11.86 0.60
C ASN A 45 0.30 11.64 1.66
N ILE A 46 1.53 11.32 1.26
CA ILE A 46 2.66 11.16 2.18
C ILE A 46 3.01 12.50 2.80
N LYS A 47 2.88 12.60 4.14
CA LYS A 47 3.26 13.77 4.92
C LYS A 47 4.61 13.54 5.61
N PRO A 48 5.55 14.50 5.56
CA PRO A 48 6.79 14.42 6.31
C PRO A 48 6.53 14.21 7.81
N GLY A 49 7.34 13.36 8.45
CA GLY A 49 7.24 13.07 9.88
C GLY A 49 6.08 12.16 10.29
N MET A 50 5.26 11.66 9.35
CA MET A 50 4.24 10.67 9.65
C MET A 50 4.70 9.24 9.30
N PRO A 51 4.31 8.22 10.10
CA PRO A 51 4.55 6.83 9.77
C PRO A 51 3.94 6.45 8.41
N LEU A 52 4.65 5.60 7.66
CA LEU A 52 4.13 5.01 6.43
C LEU A 52 3.47 3.66 6.72
N PHE A 53 2.45 3.34 5.94
CA PHE A 53 1.82 2.02 5.96
C PHE A 53 1.80 1.46 4.54
N LEU A 54 2.68 0.50 4.27
CA LEU A 54 2.88 -0.04 2.94
C LEU A 54 2.08 -1.33 2.75
N THR A 55 1.39 -1.41 1.61
CA THR A 55 0.54 -2.55 1.22
C THR A 55 0.85 -3.02 -0.19
N GLU A 56 0.37 -4.21 -0.55
CA GLU A 56 0.45 -4.71 -1.92
C GLU A 56 -0.67 -4.23 -2.83
N GLY A 57 -1.89 -4.11 -2.29
CA GLY A 57 -3.10 -3.76 -3.05
C GLY A 57 -3.57 -2.33 -2.80
N GLU A 58 -4.27 -1.76 -3.78
CA GLU A 58 -4.82 -0.41 -3.68
C GLU A 58 -5.98 -0.32 -2.67
N PHE A 59 -6.80 -1.38 -2.57
CA PHE A 59 -7.90 -1.41 -1.61
C PHE A 59 -7.43 -1.53 -0.17
N ASP A 60 -6.36 -2.26 0.11
CA ASP A 60 -5.76 -2.28 1.44
C ASP A 60 -5.28 -0.89 1.86
N ALA A 61 -4.60 -0.18 0.96
CA ALA A 61 -4.18 1.20 1.20
C ALA A 61 -5.38 2.14 1.41
N LEU A 62 -6.48 1.97 0.66
CA LEU A 62 -7.69 2.77 0.85
C LEU A 62 -8.37 2.51 2.20
N ILE A 63 -8.50 1.26 2.62
CA ILE A 63 -9.04 0.91 3.93
C ILE A 63 -8.14 1.45 5.05
N ALA A 64 -6.83 1.26 4.94
CA ALA A 64 -5.86 1.83 5.87
C ALA A 64 -5.95 3.37 5.91
N SER A 65 -6.23 4.03 4.78
CA SER A 65 -6.40 5.48 4.72
C SER A 65 -7.67 5.93 5.41
N GLN A 66 -8.78 5.22 5.18
CA GLN A 66 -10.06 5.51 5.81
C GLN A 66 -9.97 5.37 7.33
N VAL A 67 -9.35 4.29 7.81
CA VAL A 67 -9.32 3.94 9.24
C VAL A 67 -8.17 4.64 9.99
N GLY A 68 -7.01 4.77 9.35
CA GLY A 68 -5.78 5.30 9.91
C GLY A 68 -5.56 6.80 9.71
N THR A 69 -6.60 7.56 9.36
CA THR A 69 -6.51 9.01 9.16
C THR A 69 -5.89 9.69 10.38
N GLY A 70 -4.84 10.48 10.16
CA GLY A 70 -4.11 11.17 11.23
C GLY A 70 -3.07 10.31 11.97
N LEU A 71 -3.02 9.00 11.71
CA LEU A 71 -2.07 8.07 12.34
C LEU A 71 -0.95 7.65 11.39
N ILE A 72 -1.30 7.40 10.12
CA ILE A 72 -0.40 6.84 9.11
C ILE A 72 -0.63 7.52 7.75
N CYS A 73 0.37 7.41 6.88
CA CYS A 73 0.25 7.68 5.45
C CYS A 73 0.33 6.36 4.67
N PRO A 74 -0.81 5.77 4.27
CA PRO A 74 -0.83 4.53 3.54
C PRO A 74 -0.35 4.71 2.11
N ILE A 75 0.35 3.71 1.60
CA ILE A 75 0.80 3.61 0.22
C ILE A 75 0.73 2.16 -0.25
N SER A 76 0.65 1.97 -1.57
CA SER A 76 0.67 0.62 -2.17
C SER A 76 1.65 0.52 -3.33
N ILE A 77 2.34 -0.62 -3.43
CA ILE A 77 3.14 -1.00 -4.60
C ILE A 77 2.27 -1.53 -5.76
N GLY A 78 0.99 -1.78 -5.49
CA GLY A 78 -0.04 -2.19 -6.45
C GLY A 78 0.12 -3.60 -7.03
N SER A 79 1.15 -4.33 -6.63
CA SER A 79 1.37 -5.75 -6.90
C SER A 79 2.72 -6.18 -6.30
N SER A 80 2.79 -7.35 -5.67
CA SER A 80 4.06 -8.02 -5.34
C SER A 80 4.99 -8.25 -6.53
N ALA A 81 4.51 -8.18 -7.78
CA ALA A 81 5.39 -8.21 -8.95
C ALA A 81 6.27 -6.94 -9.06
N ASN A 82 5.86 -5.84 -8.43
CA ASN A 82 6.62 -4.58 -8.35
C ASN A 82 7.53 -4.55 -7.10
N LYS A 83 8.31 -5.61 -6.88
CA LYS A 83 9.15 -5.79 -5.67
C LYS A 83 10.13 -4.65 -5.40
N ARG A 84 10.58 -3.95 -6.45
CA ARG A 84 11.54 -2.86 -6.35
C ARG A 84 10.82 -1.53 -6.40
N ILE A 85 10.76 -0.86 -5.26
CA ILE A 85 10.29 0.52 -5.19
C ILE A 85 11.25 1.39 -6.01
N ASN A 86 10.70 2.25 -6.86
CA ASN A 86 11.50 3.15 -7.68
C ASN A 86 12.30 4.12 -6.79
N ALA A 87 13.59 4.31 -7.08
CA ALA A 87 14.52 5.11 -6.27
C ALA A 87 14.04 6.54 -5.97
N ARG A 88 13.18 7.12 -6.83
CA ARG A 88 12.55 8.43 -6.57
C ARG A 88 11.84 8.52 -5.23
N TRP A 89 11.30 7.39 -4.75
CA TRP A 89 10.54 7.33 -3.51
C TRP A 89 11.40 7.10 -2.27
N TYR A 90 12.70 6.80 -2.44
CA TYR A 90 13.59 6.50 -1.32
C TYR A 90 13.67 7.65 -0.34
N LYS A 91 13.70 8.91 -0.80
CA LYS A 91 13.70 10.07 0.10
C LYS A 91 12.49 10.08 1.03
N LYS A 92 11.30 9.70 0.53
CA LYS A 92 10.07 9.63 1.34
C LYS A 92 10.11 8.45 2.32
N LEU A 93 10.62 7.31 1.89
CA LEU A 93 10.76 6.11 2.75
C LEU A 93 11.80 6.31 3.86
N ILE A 94 12.99 6.82 3.52
CA ILE A 94 14.08 7.05 4.47
C ILE A 94 13.71 8.12 5.51
N ALA A 95 12.95 9.14 5.10
CA ALA A 95 12.50 10.19 6.01
C ALA A 95 11.31 9.79 6.91
N ALA A 96 10.71 8.63 6.68
CA ALA A 96 9.59 8.17 7.50
C ALA A 96 10.12 7.68 8.87
N PRO A 97 9.51 8.11 9.99
CA PRO A 97 9.95 7.69 11.32
C PRO A 97 9.68 6.20 11.59
N ARG A 98 8.69 5.63 10.88
CA ARG A 98 8.32 4.22 10.95
C ARG A 98 7.63 3.81 9.66
N ILE A 99 7.85 2.57 9.22
CA ILE A 99 7.20 1.99 8.04
C ILE A 99 6.59 0.67 8.45
N LEU A 100 5.27 0.59 8.52
CA LEU A 100 4.56 -0.67 8.71
C LEU A 100 4.39 -1.34 7.35
N ALA A 101 5.11 -2.43 7.09
CA ALA A 101 5.05 -3.17 5.85
C ALA A 101 4.10 -4.36 5.99
N ARG A 102 2.91 -4.24 5.40
CA ARG A 102 1.91 -5.31 5.31
C ARG A 102 1.98 -5.91 3.90
N MET A 103 2.80 -6.94 3.75
CA MET A 103 2.93 -7.71 2.50
C MET A 103 2.12 -9.01 2.61
N ASP A 104 1.73 -9.57 1.47
CA ASP A 104 1.04 -10.86 1.43
C ASP A 104 1.98 -11.95 1.97
N ASN A 105 1.40 -12.94 2.64
CA ASN A 105 2.16 -14.02 3.27
C ASN A 105 2.52 -15.12 2.25
N ASP A 106 3.19 -14.72 1.16
CA ASP A 106 3.70 -15.60 0.12
C ASP A 106 5.16 -15.28 -0.22
N ALA A 107 5.78 -16.12 -1.05
CA ALA A 107 7.18 -15.94 -1.44
C ALA A 107 7.44 -14.62 -2.21
N ALA A 108 6.41 -14.07 -2.86
CA ALA A 108 6.53 -12.81 -3.58
C ALA A 108 6.52 -11.61 -2.63
N GLY A 109 5.62 -11.63 -1.64
CA GLY A 109 5.53 -10.65 -0.56
C GLY A 109 6.77 -10.64 0.35
N GLU A 110 7.33 -11.82 0.68
CA GLU A 110 8.58 -11.93 1.45
C GLU A 110 9.76 -11.24 0.76
N GLY A 111 9.91 -11.45 -0.56
CA GLY A 111 10.96 -10.81 -1.34
C GLY A 111 10.77 -9.29 -1.46
N ALA A 112 9.53 -8.82 -1.50
CA ALA A 112 9.23 -7.39 -1.48
C ALA A 112 9.55 -6.78 -0.11
N ALA A 113 9.11 -7.40 0.99
CA ALA A 113 9.37 -6.97 2.35
C ALA A 113 10.88 -6.83 2.62
N SER A 114 11.66 -7.85 2.22
CA SER A 114 13.12 -7.85 2.34
C SER A 114 13.78 -6.71 1.58
N ALA A 115 13.29 -6.38 0.38
CA ALA A 115 13.82 -5.25 -0.40
C ALA A 115 13.53 -3.90 0.28
N ILE A 116 12.38 -3.76 0.96
CA ILE A 116 11.98 -2.54 1.65
C ILE A 116 12.78 -2.36 2.95
N GLU A 117 13.00 -3.43 3.71
CA GLU A 117 13.85 -3.41 4.91
C GLU A 117 15.28 -3.01 4.59
N GLY A 118 15.81 -3.44 3.45
CA GLY A 118 17.12 -3.00 2.98
C GLY A 118 17.22 -1.49 2.70
N LEU A 119 16.08 -0.78 2.53
CA LEU A 119 16.04 0.66 2.27
C LEU A 119 15.96 1.51 3.54
N SER A 120 15.39 0.99 4.63
CA SER A 120 15.22 1.74 5.87
C SER A 120 15.13 0.81 7.08
N GLY A 121 15.94 1.09 8.11
CA GLY A 121 15.85 0.41 9.40
C GLY A 121 14.58 0.73 10.19
N ALA A 122 13.73 1.66 9.71
CA ALA A 122 12.45 2.00 10.32
C ALA A 122 11.32 1.04 9.93
N VAL A 123 11.61 0.04 9.09
CA VAL A 123 10.64 -0.92 8.58
C VAL A 123 10.32 -1.98 9.62
N ARG A 124 9.03 -2.20 9.85
CA ARG A 124 8.47 -3.28 10.67
C ARG A 124 7.46 -4.04 9.83
N ARG A 125 7.70 -5.33 9.63
CA ARG A 125 6.69 -6.21 9.02
C ARG A 125 5.52 -6.40 9.97
N VAL A 126 4.31 -6.30 9.44
CA VAL A 126 3.08 -6.50 10.21
C VAL A 126 2.14 -7.43 9.45
N GLN A 127 1.43 -8.26 10.19
CA GLN A 127 0.35 -9.08 9.66
C GLN A 127 -0.94 -8.76 10.39
N VAL A 128 -2.06 -8.87 9.68
CA VAL A 128 -3.38 -8.66 10.26
C VAL A 128 -3.69 -9.80 11.24
N PRO A 129 -4.41 -9.54 12.36
CA PRO A 129 -4.72 -10.57 13.34
C PRO A 129 -5.68 -11.66 12.82
N ALA A 130 -6.52 -11.32 11.83
CA ALA A 130 -7.47 -12.22 11.21
C ALA A 130 -7.69 -11.85 9.74
N GLY A 131 -8.05 -12.84 8.92
CA GLY A 131 -8.23 -12.65 7.48
C GLY A 131 -6.92 -12.65 6.71
N LYS A 132 -7.03 -12.36 5.41
CA LYS A 132 -5.92 -12.44 4.45
C LYS A 132 -5.18 -11.14 4.24
N ASP A 133 -5.86 -10.01 4.33
CA ASP A 133 -5.35 -8.68 4.04
C ASP A 133 -6.08 -7.62 4.90
N VAL A 134 -5.74 -6.34 4.72
CA VAL A 134 -6.32 -5.26 5.55
C VAL A 134 -7.81 -5.12 5.27
N ASN A 135 -8.21 -5.29 4.01
CA ASN A 135 -9.61 -5.23 3.63
C ASN A 135 -10.41 -6.42 4.21
N ASP A 136 -9.88 -7.63 4.18
CA ASP A 136 -10.52 -8.82 4.78
C ASP A 136 -10.62 -8.68 6.30
N PHE A 137 -9.56 -8.19 6.96
CA PHE A 137 -9.60 -7.92 8.40
C PHE A 137 -10.66 -6.86 8.75
N TYR A 138 -10.76 -5.80 7.95
CA TYR A 138 -11.81 -4.78 8.09
C TYR A 138 -13.22 -5.37 7.96
N LEU A 139 -13.45 -6.25 6.98
CA LEU A 139 -14.75 -6.90 6.78
C LEU A 139 -15.12 -7.83 7.95
N LEU A 140 -14.13 -8.50 8.55
CA LEU A 140 -14.35 -9.43 9.66
C LEU A 140 -14.51 -8.74 11.02
N ALA A 141 -13.71 -7.72 11.30
CA ALA A 141 -13.56 -7.14 12.64
C ALA A 141 -14.00 -5.66 12.75
N GLY A 142 -14.24 -5.00 11.61
CA GLY A 142 -14.69 -3.61 11.55
C GLY A 142 -13.58 -2.57 11.72
N ALA A 143 -13.95 -1.29 11.58
CA ALA A 143 -13.03 -0.16 11.53
C ALA A 143 -12.23 0.02 12.83
N THR A 144 -12.88 -0.11 14.00
CA THR A 144 -12.24 0.09 15.31
C THR A 144 -11.09 -0.90 15.53
N ALA A 145 -11.31 -2.18 15.23
CA ALA A 145 -10.30 -3.22 15.38
C ALA A 145 -9.08 -2.98 14.47
N VAL A 146 -9.31 -2.54 13.23
CA VAL A 146 -8.22 -2.17 12.30
C VAL A 146 -7.45 -0.96 12.82
N GLN A 147 -8.14 0.05 13.36
CA GLN A 147 -7.48 1.24 13.89
C GLN A 147 -6.62 0.91 15.11
N ASP A 148 -7.14 0.11 16.03
CA ASP A 148 -6.42 -0.28 17.24
C ASP A 148 -5.21 -1.14 16.90
N TRP A 149 -5.36 -2.09 15.96
CA TRP A 149 -4.24 -2.85 15.43
C TRP A 149 -3.15 -1.95 14.83
N ILE A 150 -3.51 -0.91 14.06
CA ILE A 150 -2.54 0.06 13.54
C ILE A 150 -1.81 0.76 14.69
N LYS A 151 -2.54 1.28 15.70
CA LYS A 151 -1.96 1.99 16.85
C LYS A 151 -0.96 1.12 17.61
N THR A 152 -1.32 -0.13 17.93
CA THR A 152 -0.44 -1.07 18.64
C THR A 152 0.86 -1.37 17.89
N ASN A 153 0.85 -1.28 16.56
CA ASN A 153 2.07 -1.48 15.75
C ASN A 153 2.92 -0.20 15.59
N LEU A 154 2.36 0.97 15.89
CA LEU A 154 3.08 2.25 15.87
C LEU A 154 3.89 2.49 17.14
N GLU A 155 3.43 1.97 18.28
CA GLU A 155 4.21 1.85 19.53
C GLU A 155 5.45 0.96 19.30
#